data_AF-A0A822IHW7-F1
#
_entry.id   AF-A0A822IHW7-F1
#
_cell.length_a   1.000
_cell.length_b   1.000
_cell.length_c   1.000
_cell.angle_alpha   90.00
_cell.angle_beta   90.00
_cell.angle_gamma   90.00
#
_symmetry.space_group_name_H-M   'P 1'
#
loop_
_entity.id
_entity.type
_entity.pdbx_description
1 polymer ?
#
loop_
_entity_poly.entity_id
_entity_poly.type
_entity_poly.pdbx_seq_one_letter_code
_entity_poly.pdbx_strand_id
1 'polypeptide(L)' 'MHLLTDGKFEEARFILEDLAFRSPKDPNVLYNLGMVYSEFHDLDIAIDTLNRCMKIVHLYSNAYVALGVA' A
#
# COMPACT_ATOMS: atom_id res chain seq x y z
N MET A 1 -10.29 9.89 23.11
CA MET A 1 -10.46 8.47 22.72
C MET A 1 -9.47 8.12 21.60
N HIS A 2 -8.15 8.21 21.83
CA HIS A 2 -7.14 7.93 20.78
C HIS A 2 -6.61 6.49 20.83
N LEU A 3 -6.65 5.86 22.01
CA LEU A 3 -6.08 4.52 22.26
C LEU A 3 -6.74 3.39 21.43
N LEU A 4 -8.03 3.52 21.12
CA LEU A 4 -8.78 2.53 20.33
C LEU A 4 -8.44 2.59 18.84
N THR A 5 -7.98 3.74 18.36
CA THR A 5 -7.51 3.92 16.98
C THR A 5 -6.10 3.37 16.85
N ASP A 6 -5.20 3.73 17.76
CA ASP A 6 -3.78 3.34 17.69
C ASP A 6 -3.61 1.82 17.75
N GLY A 7 -4.33 1.12 18.64
CA GLY A 7 -4.29 -0.34 18.71
C GLY A 7 -4.81 -1.07 17.47
N LYS A 8 -5.73 -0.45 16.72
CA LYS A 8 -6.23 -1.01 15.45
C LYS A 8 -5.27 -0.75 14.30
N PHE A 9 -4.56 0.38 14.33
CA PHE A 9 -3.55 0.68 13.31
C PHE A 9 -2.32 -0.22 13.44
N GLU A 10 -1.93 -0.62 14.66
CA GLU A 10 -0.82 -1.57 14.84
C GLU A 10 -1.18 -2.97 14.32
N GLU A 11 -2.39 -3.46 14.61
CA GLU A 11 -2.86 -4.74 14.08
C GLU A 11 -2.99 -4.70 12.55
N ALA A 12 -3.54 -3.60 12.01
CA ALA A 12 -3.63 -3.39 10.57
C ALA A 12 -2.24 -3.37 9.92
N ARG A 13 -1.26 -2.69 10.53
CA ARG A 13 0.13 -2.68 10.07
C ARG A 13 0.69 -4.10 9.97
N PHE A 14 0.55 -4.89 11.03
CA PHE A 14 1.08 -6.26 11.05
C PHE A 14 0.47 -7.15 9.96
N ILE A 15 -0.86 -7.09 9.80
CA ILE A 15 -1.57 -7.85 8.76
C ILE A 15 -1.14 -7.39 7.36
N LEU A 16 -1.04 -6.08 7.14
CA LEU A 16 -0.65 -5.52 5.85
C LEU A 16 0.82 -5.78 5.51
N GLU A 17 1.72 -5.83 6.50
CA GLU A 17 3.11 -6.21 6.31
C GLU A 17 3.24 -7.70 5.91
N ASP A 18 2.52 -8.62 6.55
CA ASP A 18 2.47 -10.04 6.13
C ASP A 18 1.85 -10.20 4.74
N LEU A 19 0.78 -9.46 4.44
CA LEU A 19 0.18 -9.45 3.10
C LEU A 19 1.13 -8.87 2.06
N ALA A 20 1.87 -7.81 2.38
CA ALA A 20 2.85 -7.22 1.47
C ALA A 20 4.04 -8.17 1.25
N PHE A 21 4.38 -9.00 2.23
CA PHE A 21 5.38 -10.04 2.08
C PHE A 21 4.92 -11.16 1.13
N ARG A 22 3.67 -11.62 1.27
CA ARG A 22 3.10 -12.68 0.41
C ARG A 22 2.74 -12.19 -0.99
N SER A 23 2.29 -10.94 -1.09
CA SER A 23 1.80 -10.29 -2.31
C SER A 23 2.49 -8.93 -2.51
N PRO A 24 3.80 -8.91 -2.81
CA PRO A 24 4.60 -7.67 -2.87
C PRO A 24 4.24 -6.73 -4.02
N LYS A 25 3.34 -7.17 -4.91
CA LYS A 25 2.85 -6.42 -6.07
C LYS A 25 1.36 -6.14 -6.02
N ASP A 26 0.68 -6.39 -4.89
CA ASP A 26 -0.72 -6.01 -4.76
C ASP A 26 -0.82 -4.51 -4.45
N PRO A 27 -1.35 -3.69 -5.38
CA PRO A 27 -1.44 -2.25 -5.17
C PRO A 27 -2.41 -1.87 -4.04
N ASN A 28 -3.43 -2.69 -3.75
CA ASN A 28 -4.36 -2.41 -2.64
C ASN A 28 -3.65 -2.57 -1.29
N VAL A 29 -2.83 -3.62 -1.16
CA VAL A 29 -2.05 -3.87 0.05
C VAL A 29 -1.03 -2.75 0.25
N LEU A 30 -0.29 -2.38 -0.80
CA LEU A 30 0.69 -1.29 -0.73
C LEU A 30 0.04 0.07 -0.43
N TYR A 31 -1.15 0.34 -0.99
CA TYR A 31 -1.91 1.56 -0.70
C TYR A 31 -2.33 1.62 0.78
N ASN A 32 -2.96 0.55 1.27
CA ASN A 32 -3.41 0.49 2.66
C ASN A 32 -2.23 0.54 3.65
N LEU A 33 -1.11 -0.13 3.32
CA LEU A 33 0.09 -0.10 4.15
C LEU A 33 0.71 1.31 4.20
N GLY A 34 0.75 2.02 3.07
CA GLY A 34 1.19 3.41 3.01
C GLY A 34 0.29 4.34 3.82
N MET A 35 -1.03 4.15 3.78
CA MET A 35 -1.98 4.89 4.61
C MET A 35 -1.74 4.63 6.10
N VAL A 36 -1.53 3.38 6.50
CA VAL A 36 -1.22 3.03 7.90
C VAL A 36 0.07 3.69 8.38
N TYR A 37 1.15 3.68 7.58
CA TYR A 37 2.37 4.42 7.93
C TYR A 37 2.15 5.94 8.02
N SER A 38 1.26 6.51 7.20
CA SER A 38 0.90 7.93 7.29
C SER A 38 0.21 8.26 8.62
N GLU A 39 -0.68 7.38 9.11
CA GLU A 39 -1.35 7.53 10.41
C GLU A 39 -0.35 7.42 11.58
N PHE A 40 0.73 6.66 11.40
CA PHE A 40 1.84 6.58 12.37
C PHE A 40 2.85 7.74 12.28
N HIS A 41 2.62 8.73 11.41
CA HIS A 41 3.56 9.81 11.09
C HIS A 41 4.91 9.34 10.50
N ASP A 42 5.01 8.08 10.06
CA ASP A 42 6.16 7.51 9.34
C ASP A 42 6.09 7.92 7.84
N LEU A 43 6.11 9.23 7.59
CA LEU A 43 5.81 9.81 6.26
C LEU A 43 6.78 9.35 5.17
N ASP A 44 8.06 9.17 5.50
CA ASP A 44 9.06 8.70 4.53
C ASP A 44 8.72 7.29 4.01
N ILE A 45 8.32 6.39 4.92
CA ILE A 45 7.94 5.01 4.59
C ILE A 45 6.60 5.00 3.84
N ALA A 46 5.66 5.84 4.26
CA ALA A 46 4.37 5.99 3.59
C ALA A 46 4.57 6.42 2.12
N ILE A 47 5.39 7.44 1.88
CA ILE A 47 5.69 7.96 0.55
C ILE A 47 6.36 6.90 -0.32
N ASP A 48 7.36 6.18 0.18
CA ASP A 48 7.99 5.09 -0.59
C ASP A 48 6.99 3.99 -0.96
N THR A 49 6.18 3.56 0.01
CA THR A 49 5.19 2.49 -0.17
C THR A 49 4.12 2.88 -1.19
N LEU A 50 3.60 4.12 -1.11
CA LEU A 50 2.63 4.64 -2.07
C LEU A 50 3.23 4.84 -3.46
N ASN A 51 4.49 5.27 -3.56
CA ASN A 51 5.19 5.36 -4.85
C ASN A 51 5.34 3.99 -5.52
N ARG A 52 5.61 2.93 -4.74
CA ARG A 52 5.63 1.55 -5.26
C ARG A 52 4.26 1.11 -5.76
N CYS A 53 3.20 1.42 -5.01
CA CYS A 53 1.81 1.18 -5.43
C CYS A 53 1.53 1.85 -6.79
N MET A 54 1.84 3.14 -6.91
CA MET A 54 1.60 3.91 -8.14
C MET A 54 2.34 3.34 -9.35
N LYS A 55 3.60 2.90 -9.19
CA LYS A 55 4.37 2.26 -10.27
C LYS A 55 3.70 0.98 -10.77
N ILE A 56 3.16 0.17 -9.87
CA ILE A 56 2.49 -1.08 -10.20
C ILE A 56 1.17 -0.81 -10.93
N VAL A 57 0.34 0.09 -10.40
CA VAL A 57 -0.93 0.47 -11.04
C VAL A 57 -0.66 1.01 -12.45
N HIS A 58 0.31 1.92 -12.60
CA HIS A 58 0.66 2.49 -13.90
C HIS A 58 1.15 1.43 -14.89
N LEU A 59 1.96 0.47 -14.43
CA LEU A 59 2.39 -0.66 -15.27
C LEU A 59 1.19 -1.50 -15.75
N TYR A 60 0.24 -1.81 -14.85
CA TYR A 60 -0.98 -2.53 -15.22
C TYR A 60 -1.85 -1.72 -16.18
N SER A 61 -2.07 -0.44 -15.93
CA SER A 61 -2.81 0.45 -16.84
C SER A 61 -2.18 0.47 -18.23
N ASN A 62 -0.85 0.62 -18.31
CA ASN A 62 -0.13 0.58 -19.58
C ASN A 62 -0.24 -0.78 -20.26
N ALA A 63 -0.23 -1.88 -19.51
CA ALA A 63 -0.44 -3.22 -20.04
C ALA A 63 -1.86 -3.42 -20.60
N TYR A 64 -2.90 -2.93 -19.93
CA TYR A 64 -4.28 -2.97 -20.42
C TYR A 64 -4.46 -2.10 -21.68
N VAL A 65 -3.83 -0.92 -21.73
CA VAL A 65 -3.82 -0.07 -22.93
C VAL A 65 -3.10 -0.78 -24.08
N ALA A 66 -1.94 -1.39 -23.83
CA ALA A 66 -1.19 -2.12 -24.83
C ALA A 66 -1.96 -3.33 -25.39
N LEU A 67 -2.74 -4.03 -24.55
CA LEU A 67 -3.62 -5.13 -24.98
C LEU A 67 -4.81 -4.66 -25.83
N GLY A 68 -5.29 -3.44 -25.64
CA GLY A 68 -6.40 -2.89 -26.45
C GLY A 68 -5.97 -2.32 -27.80
N VAL A 69 -4.67 -2.06 -27.99
CA VAL A 69 -4.09 -1.54 -29.25
C VAL A 69 -3.55 -2.66 -30.14
N ALA A 70 -3.20 -3.82 -29.58
CA ALA A 70 -2.72 -5.00 -30.31
C ALA A 70 -3.87 -5.74 -31.02
#